data_AF-A0A3Q2CP31-F1
#
_entry.id   AF-A0A3Q2CP31-F1
#
_cell.length_a   1.000
_cell.length_b   1.000
_cell.length_c   1.000
_cell.angle_alpha   90.00
_cell.angle_beta   90.00
_cell.angle_gamma   90.00
#
_symmetry.space_group_name_H-M   'P 1'
#
loop_
_entity.id
_entity.type
_entity.pdbx_description
1 polymer ?
#
loop_
_entity_poly.entity_id
_entity_poly.type
_entity_poly.pdbx_seq_one_letter_code
_entity_poly.pdbx_strand_id
1 'polypeptide(L)'
;NKHLSFFSASFLCKYLLFSSFLYDNDVKDVSLCSCQIFKDPIHGTIELHPLLVKIIDTPQFQRLRNIKQLGAVSYVYPGATHSRFEHSIGVAYLAGEILKSIKEKQQDLGITDWDVLCVQFAALCHDLGHGPFSHMFDLMFIPEARRLKAIKTVKDNYILY
;
A
#
# COMPACT_ATOMS: atom_id res chain seq x y z
N ASN A 1 -5.68 23.21 6.50
CA ASN A 1 -6.19 22.02 7.22
C ASN A 1 -7.08 21.11 6.37
N LYS A 2 -6.64 20.68 5.17
CA LYS A 2 -7.34 19.65 4.36
C LYS A 2 -6.44 18.48 3.93
N HIS A 3 -5.15 18.50 4.31
CA HIS A 3 -4.20 17.43 3.98
C HIS A 3 -4.11 16.30 5.01
N LEU A 4 -4.74 16.44 6.19
CA LEU A 4 -4.71 15.41 7.24
C LEU A 4 -5.84 14.36 7.14
N SER A 5 -6.86 14.55 6.31
CA SER A 5 -8.01 13.62 6.25
C SER A 5 -7.80 12.41 5.34
N PHE A 6 -6.80 12.43 4.44
CA PHE A 6 -6.45 11.26 3.63
C PHE A 6 -5.57 10.24 4.39
N PHE A 7 -4.92 10.68 5.46
CA PHE A 7 -4.10 9.79 6.29
C PHE A 7 -4.93 8.88 7.21
N SER A 8 -6.12 9.30 7.68
CA SER A 8 -6.77 8.57 8.79
C SER A 8 -7.43 7.24 8.40
N ALA A 9 -8.09 7.14 7.25
CA ALA A 9 -8.78 5.91 6.85
C ALA A 9 -7.81 4.82 6.35
N SER A 10 -6.75 5.22 5.64
CA SER A 10 -5.70 4.31 5.19
C SER A 10 -4.87 3.80 6.37
N PHE A 11 -4.54 4.67 7.33
CA PHE A 11 -3.73 4.30 8.50
C PHE A 11 -4.48 3.34 9.45
N LEU A 12 -5.77 3.56 9.71
CA LEU A 12 -6.58 2.63 10.53
C LEU A 12 -6.74 1.26 9.88
N CYS A 13 -6.96 1.19 8.56
CA CYS A 13 -7.03 -0.09 7.86
C CYS A 13 -5.67 -0.82 7.85
N LYS A 14 -4.57 -0.08 7.70
CA LYS A 14 -3.20 -0.60 7.81
C LYS A 14 -2.88 -1.14 9.20
N TYR A 15 -3.28 -0.44 10.26
CA TYR A 15 -3.03 -0.82 11.64
C TYR A 15 -3.90 -2.01 12.08
N LEU A 16 -5.16 -2.07 11.64
CA LEU A 16 -6.06 -3.20 11.91
C LEU A 16 -5.63 -4.46 11.16
N LEU A 17 -5.21 -4.35 9.89
CA LEU A 17 -4.62 -5.48 9.16
C LEU A 17 -3.35 -5.98 9.85
N PHE A 18 -2.46 -5.07 10.29
CA PHE A 18 -1.25 -5.44 11.02
C PHE A 18 -1.57 -6.12 12.36
N SER A 19 -2.51 -5.59 13.14
CA SER A 19 -2.88 -6.14 14.44
C SER A 19 -3.60 -7.49 14.31
N SER A 20 -4.47 -7.68 13.32
CA SER A 20 -5.11 -8.97 13.06
C SER A 20 -4.12 -10.02 12.56
N PHE A 21 -3.14 -9.61 11.75
CA PHE A 21 -2.09 -10.49 11.25
C PHE A 21 -1.11 -10.93 12.36
N LEU A 22 -0.83 -10.04 13.32
CA LEU A 22 0.01 -10.35 14.48
C LEU A 22 -0.71 -11.16 15.57
N TYR A 23 -2.05 -11.13 15.61
CA TYR A 23 -2.84 -11.88 16.59
C TYR A 23 -3.01 -13.35 16.21
N ASP A 24 -2.65 -13.74 14.98
CA ASP A 24 -2.71 -15.12 14.54
C ASP A 24 -1.56 -15.94 15.15
N ASN A 25 -1.85 -17.14 15.64
CA ASN A 25 -0.87 -17.99 16.36
C ASN A 25 0.30 -18.47 15.48
N ASP A 26 0.20 -18.24 14.16
CA ASP A 26 1.18 -18.57 13.13
C ASP A 26 2.46 -17.71 13.15
N VAL A 27 2.52 -16.61 13.91
CA VAL A 27 3.70 -15.72 13.92
C VAL A 27 4.93 -16.42 14.54
N LYS A 28 4.74 -17.40 15.44
CA LYS A 28 5.86 -18.13 16.06
C LYS A 28 6.60 -19.03 15.07
N ASP A 29 5.90 -19.66 14.13
CA ASP A 29 6.49 -20.52 13.08
C ASP A 29 7.16 -19.72 11.96
N VAL A 30 6.86 -18.43 11.82
CA VAL A 30 7.43 -17.58 10.76
C VAL A 30 8.94 -17.35 10.95
N SER A 31 9.46 -17.48 12.16
CA SER A 31 10.89 -17.38 12.46
C SER A 31 11.78 -18.40 11.72
N LEU A 32 11.19 -19.48 11.20
CA LEU A 32 11.87 -20.56 10.47
C LEU A 32 11.77 -20.44 8.94
N CYS A 33 10.93 -19.54 8.43
CA CYS A 33 10.70 -19.41 6.99
C CYS A 33 11.83 -18.58 6.35
N SER A 34 12.44 -19.08 5.27
CA SER A 34 13.47 -18.36 4.53
C SER A 34 12.93 -17.08 3.90
N CYS A 35 13.72 -16.00 3.90
CA CYS A 35 13.42 -14.79 3.13
C CYS A 35 13.10 -15.13 1.67
N GLN A 36 12.07 -14.52 1.11
CA GLN A 36 11.73 -14.72 -0.31
C GLN A 36 12.44 -13.70 -1.17
N ILE A 37 12.91 -14.17 -2.32
CA ILE A 37 13.65 -13.37 -3.29
C ILE A 37 12.72 -12.95 -4.44
N PHE A 38 12.64 -11.65 -4.69
CA PHE A 38 11.97 -11.04 -5.83
C PHE A 38 13.00 -10.49 -6.81
N LYS A 39 12.78 -10.72 -8.11
CA LYS A 39 13.58 -10.10 -9.18
C LYS A 39 12.86 -8.86 -9.67
N ASP A 40 13.48 -7.71 -9.49
CA ASP A 40 12.95 -6.41 -9.84
C ASP A 40 13.88 -5.72 -10.85
N PRO A 41 13.36 -5.17 -11.96
CA PRO A 41 14.21 -4.54 -12.99
C PRO A 41 14.87 -3.23 -12.53
N ILE A 42 14.39 -2.60 -11.45
CA ILE A 42 14.92 -1.32 -10.95
C ILE A 42 15.94 -1.58 -9.83
N HIS A 43 15.61 -2.45 -8.88
CA HIS A 43 16.38 -2.71 -7.67
C HIS A 43 17.18 -4.03 -7.73
N GLY A 44 17.06 -4.81 -8.81
CA GLY A 44 17.77 -6.06 -9.01
C GLY A 44 17.17 -7.21 -8.20
N THR A 45 17.79 -7.57 -7.08
CA THR A 45 17.33 -8.67 -6.22
C THR A 45 16.83 -8.10 -4.91
N ILE A 46 15.54 -8.25 -4.66
CA ILE A 46 14.87 -7.78 -3.44
C ILE A 46 14.64 -8.99 -2.53
N GLU A 47 15.14 -8.91 -1.30
CA GLU A 47 14.87 -9.90 -0.26
C GLU A 47 13.86 -9.34 0.74
N LEU A 48 12.76 -10.07 0.96
CA LEU A 48 11.72 -9.67 1.91
C LEU A 48 11.56 -10.68 3.03
N HIS A 49 11.29 -10.15 4.22
CA HIS A 49 10.96 -10.93 5.40
C HIS A 49 9.68 -11.75 5.15
N PRO A 50 9.60 -13.02 5.62
CA PRO A 50 8.46 -13.88 5.32
C PRO A 50 7.11 -13.33 5.81
N LEU A 51 7.10 -12.49 6.86
CA LEU A 51 5.88 -11.80 7.27
C LEU A 51 5.34 -10.88 6.15
N LEU A 52 6.21 -10.12 5.48
CA LEU A 52 5.83 -9.27 4.35
C LEU A 52 5.31 -10.11 3.18
N VAL A 53 5.93 -11.26 2.93
CA VAL A 53 5.50 -12.21 1.90
C VAL A 53 4.08 -12.70 2.15
N LYS A 54 3.76 -13.10 3.38
CA LYS A 54 2.40 -13.54 3.71
C LYS A 54 1.35 -12.45 3.41
N ILE A 55 1.69 -11.18 3.60
CA ILE A 55 0.81 -10.05 3.25
C ILE A 55 0.71 -9.87 1.74
N ILE A 56 1.84 -10.00 1.03
CA ILE A 56 1.89 -9.95 -0.44
C ILE A 56 0.96 -11.01 -1.02
N ASP A 57 0.91 -12.21 -0.43
CA ASP A 57 0.10 -13.34 -0.89
C ASP A 57 -1.40 -13.25 -0.54
N THR A 58 -1.84 -12.13 0.06
CA THR A 58 -3.27 -11.89 0.30
C THR A 58 -3.98 -11.37 -0.96
N PRO A 59 -5.27 -11.68 -1.15
CA PRO A 59 -6.04 -11.14 -2.29
C PRO A 59 -6.11 -9.61 -2.27
N GLN A 60 -6.08 -8.98 -1.09
CA GLN A 60 -6.09 -7.54 -0.91
C GLN A 60 -4.83 -6.90 -1.54
N PHE A 61 -3.66 -7.51 -1.35
CA PHE A 61 -2.41 -7.03 -1.94
C PHE A 61 -2.27 -7.44 -3.41
N GLN A 62 -2.60 -8.69 -3.76
CA GLN A 62 -2.54 -9.19 -5.14
C GLN A 62 -3.42 -8.38 -6.11
N ARG A 63 -4.51 -7.76 -5.61
CA ARG A 63 -5.34 -6.81 -6.38
C ARG A 63 -4.52 -5.69 -7.03
N LEU A 64 -3.42 -5.24 -6.41
CA LEU A 64 -2.59 -4.15 -6.93
C LEU A 64 -1.99 -4.46 -8.31
N ARG A 65 -1.86 -5.73 -8.70
CA ARG A 65 -1.40 -6.14 -10.05
C ARG A 65 -2.28 -5.59 -11.17
N ASN A 66 -3.55 -5.38 -10.86
CA ASN A 66 -4.56 -4.92 -11.81
C ASN A 66 -4.70 -3.38 -11.83
N ILE A 67 -3.89 -2.66 -11.05
CA ILE A 67 -3.96 -1.20 -10.95
C ILE A 67 -2.69 -0.63 -11.57
N LYS A 68 -2.83 -0.01 -12.76
CA LYS A 68 -1.71 0.67 -13.42
C LYS A 68 -1.23 1.85 -12.60
N GLN A 69 0.08 1.94 -12.39
CA GLN A 69 0.71 3.00 -11.61
C GLN A 69 0.29 4.38 -12.13
N LEU A 70 0.37 4.57 -13.45
CA LEU A 70 0.07 5.83 -14.14
C LEU A 70 -1.35 5.86 -14.75
N GLY A 71 -2.21 4.88 -14.45
CA GLY A 71 -3.59 4.86 -14.93
C GLY A 71 -3.71 5.03 -16.45
N ALA A 72 -4.46 6.05 -16.89
CA ALA A 72 -4.74 6.33 -18.30
C ALA A 72 -3.49 6.64 -19.14
N VAL A 73 -2.39 7.08 -18.52
CA VAL A 73 -1.12 7.35 -19.20
C VAL A 73 -0.57 6.10 -19.89
N SER A 74 -0.88 4.91 -19.38
CA SER A 74 -0.50 3.64 -20.00
C SER A 74 -1.09 3.42 -21.40
N TYR A 75 -2.16 4.13 -21.76
CA TYR A 75 -2.74 4.10 -23.12
C TYR A 75 -2.03 5.03 -24.10
N VAL A 76 -1.27 6.00 -23.59
CA VAL A 76 -0.47 6.93 -24.42
C VAL A 76 0.98 6.45 -24.53
N TYR A 77 1.52 5.93 -23.43
CA TYR A 77 2.91 5.44 -23.36
C TYR A 77 2.91 3.92 -23.19
N PRO A 78 3.19 3.15 -24.25
CA PRO A 78 3.10 1.69 -24.21
C PRO A 78 4.14 1.06 -23.26
N GLY A 79 5.20 1.77 -22.88
CA GLY A 79 6.15 1.33 -21.85
C GLY A 79 5.67 1.51 -20.41
N ALA A 80 4.60 2.27 -20.18
CA ALA A 80 4.04 2.49 -18.83
C ALA A 80 3.09 1.36 -18.41
N THR A 81 3.56 0.11 -18.50
CA THR A 81 2.78 -1.09 -18.18
C THR A 81 2.76 -1.44 -16.70
N HIS A 82 3.67 -0.84 -15.93
CA HIS A 82 3.88 -1.13 -14.52
C HIS A 82 2.62 -0.86 -13.66
N SER A 83 2.44 -1.72 -12.67
CA SER A 83 1.34 -1.72 -11.72
C SER A 83 1.79 -1.24 -10.33
N ARG A 84 0.81 -0.97 -9.47
CA ARG A 84 1.03 -0.62 -8.07
C ARG A 84 1.66 -1.76 -7.26
N PHE A 85 1.58 -2.99 -7.75
CA PHE A 85 2.11 -4.17 -7.04
C PHE A 85 3.64 -4.13 -6.94
N GLU A 86 4.34 -4.08 -8.07
CA GLU A 86 5.81 -4.02 -8.09
C GLU A 86 6.33 -2.73 -7.46
N HIS A 87 5.62 -1.62 -7.64
CA HIS A 87 5.95 -0.37 -6.99
C HIS A 87 5.91 -0.50 -5.46
N SER A 88 4.85 -1.09 -4.90
CA SER A 88 4.71 -1.28 -3.45
C SER A 88 5.81 -2.16 -2.86
N ILE A 89 6.22 -3.22 -3.59
CA ILE A 89 7.35 -4.08 -3.21
C ILE A 89 8.66 -3.29 -3.21
N GLY A 90 8.93 -2.51 -4.26
CA GLY A 90 10.12 -1.66 -4.34
C GLY A 90 10.19 -0.61 -3.23
N VAL A 91 9.06 0.01 -2.89
CA VAL A 91 8.98 0.99 -1.79
C VAL A 91 9.24 0.33 -0.44
N ALA A 92 8.72 -0.87 -0.20
CA ALA A 92 9.01 -1.64 1.03
C ALA A 92 10.50 -2.00 1.14
N TYR A 93 11.11 -2.43 0.04
CA TYR A 93 12.55 -2.71 -0.01
C TYR A 93 13.37 -1.47 0.35
N LEU A 94 13.14 -0.36 -0.36
CA LEU A 94 13.90 0.87 -0.18
C LEU A 94 13.72 1.45 1.24
N ALA A 95 12.50 1.40 1.79
CA ALA A 95 12.24 1.85 3.16
C ALA A 95 13.04 1.04 4.19
N GLY A 96 13.16 -0.27 3.99
CA GLY A 96 13.99 -1.14 4.82
C GLY A 96 15.46 -0.81 4.73
N GLU A 97 15.99 -0.64 3.52
CA GLU A 97 17.42 -0.32 3.30
C GLU A 97 17.79 1.05 3.90
N ILE A 98 16.91 2.05 3.79
CA ILE A 98 17.10 3.36 4.43
C ILE A 98 17.17 3.19 5.95
N LEU A 99 16.22 2.48 6.56
CA LEU A 99 16.18 2.37 8.02
C LEU A 99 17.34 1.52 8.57
N LYS A 100 17.75 0.47 7.86
CA LYS A 100 18.97 -0.29 8.19
C LYS A 100 20.21 0.60 8.12
N SER A 101 20.35 1.43 7.09
CA SER A 101 21.49 2.35 6.98
C SER A 101 21.52 3.37 8.13
N ILE A 102 20.35 3.87 8.56
CA ILE A 102 20.24 4.76 9.72
C ILE A 102 20.61 4.01 11.01
N LYS A 103 20.07 2.81 11.21
CA LYS A 103 20.39 1.93 12.36
C LYS A 103 21.90 1.68 12.47
N GLU A 104 22.57 1.42 11.36
CA GLU A 104 24.03 1.19 11.32
C GLU A 104 24.84 2.44 11.66
N LYS A 105 24.43 3.61 11.15
CA LYS A 105 25.13 4.89 11.33
C LYS A 105 24.85 5.56 12.68
N GLN A 106 23.70 5.30 13.28
CA GLN A 106 23.20 5.97 14.48
C GLN A 106 22.64 4.94 15.48
N GLN A 107 23.55 4.17 16.07
CA GLN A 107 23.20 3.08 17.00
C GLN A 107 22.54 3.59 18.29
N ASP A 108 22.76 4.85 18.64
CA ASP A 108 22.19 5.55 19.79
C ASP A 108 20.67 5.77 19.69
N LEU A 109 20.09 5.69 18.48
CA LEU A 109 18.65 5.81 18.27
C LEU A 109 17.84 4.59 18.75
N GLY A 110 18.50 3.47 19.06
CA GLY A 110 17.82 2.28 19.57
C GLY A 110 16.88 1.60 18.57
N ILE A 111 17.09 1.78 17.26
CA ILE A 111 16.26 1.19 16.20
C ILE A 111 16.40 -0.33 16.23
N THR A 112 15.29 -1.03 16.44
CA THR A 112 15.22 -2.49 16.48
C THR A 112 14.93 -3.07 15.09
N ASP A 113 15.18 -4.37 14.89
CA ASP A 113 14.77 -5.06 13.65
C ASP A 113 13.25 -5.09 13.48
N TRP A 114 12.50 -5.03 14.59
CA TRP A 114 11.05 -4.87 14.58
C TRP A 114 10.62 -3.51 14.01
N ASP A 115 11.33 -2.43 14.31
CA ASP A 115 11.05 -1.11 13.74
C ASP A 115 11.28 -1.11 12.23
N VAL A 116 12.36 -1.75 11.77
CA VAL A 116 12.65 -1.94 10.34
C VAL A 116 11.49 -2.68 9.67
N LEU A 117 11.06 -3.79 10.26
CA LEU A 117 9.96 -4.57 9.71
C LEU A 117 8.63 -3.79 9.70
N CYS A 118 8.33 -3.02 10.75
CA CYS A 118 7.14 -2.17 10.80
C CYS A 118 7.15 -1.09 9.71
N VAL A 119 8.31 -0.46 9.48
CA VAL A 119 8.47 0.54 8.42
C VAL A 119 8.31 -0.10 7.04
N GLN A 120 8.92 -1.26 6.81
CA GLN A 120 8.74 -2.01 5.57
C GLN A 120 7.28 -2.41 5.35
N PHE A 121 6.58 -2.84 6.39
CA PHE A 121 5.15 -3.17 6.33
C PHE A 121 4.30 -1.94 5.96
N ALA A 122 4.54 -0.81 6.62
CA ALA A 122 3.82 0.44 6.35
C ALA A 122 4.05 0.93 4.91
N ALA A 123 5.31 0.82 4.45
CA ALA A 123 5.73 1.13 3.09
C ALA A 123 5.09 0.17 2.06
N LEU A 124 5.07 -1.13 2.33
CA LEU A 124 4.42 -2.13 1.47
C LEU A 124 2.93 -1.83 1.31
N CYS A 125 2.25 -1.55 2.41
CA CYS A 125 0.81 -1.33 2.41
C CYS A 125 0.39 0.07 1.93
N HIS A 126 1.34 0.97 1.62
CA HIS A 126 1.04 2.40 1.49
C HIS A 126 -0.03 2.69 0.42
N ASP A 127 -0.01 1.92 -0.67
CA ASP A 127 -0.86 2.05 -1.86
C ASP A 127 -2.08 1.10 -1.88
N LEU A 128 -2.32 0.31 -0.83
CA LEU A 128 -3.46 -0.63 -0.77
C LEU A 128 -4.82 0.05 -0.99
N GLY A 129 -4.94 1.32 -0.61
CA GLY A 129 -6.17 2.10 -0.72
C GLY A 129 -6.51 2.58 -2.13
N HIS A 130 -5.65 2.39 -3.13
CA HIS A 130 -5.89 2.94 -4.46
C HIS A 130 -7.05 2.25 -5.21
N GLY A 131 -7.89 3.09 -5.82
CA GLY A 131 -8.97 2.66 -6.71
C GLY A 131 -8.54 2.44 -8.17
N PRO A 132 -9.45 1.98 -9.04
CA PRO A 132 -9.21 1.80 -10.47
C PRO A 132 -8.70 3.09 -11.14
N PHE A 133 -7.65 3.01 -11.97
CA PHE A 133 -6.95 4.18 -12.55
C PHE A 133 -6.23 5.09 -11.54
N SER A 134 -5.84 4.53 -10.38
CA SER A 134 -5.02 5.22 -9.37
C SER A 134 -5.62 6.57 -8.97
N HIS A 135 -4.88 7.67 -9.15
CA HIS A 135 -5.33 9.01 -8.75
C HIS A 135 -6.60 9.49 -9.47
N MET A 136 -6.91 8.99 -10.66
CA MET A 136 -8.14 9.39 -11.36
C MET A 136 -9.39 8.98 -10.56
N PHE A 137 -9.34 7.86 -9.85
CA PHE A 137 -10.46 7.40 -9.01
C PHE A 137 -10.76 8.38 -7.88
N ASP A 138 -9.73 8.68 -7.10
CA ASP A 138 -9.86 9.45 -5.86
C ASP A 138 -10.07 10.93 -6.14
N LEU A 139 -9.43 11.46 -7.20
CA LEU A 139 -9.43 12.90 -7.50
C LEU A 139 -10.53 13.33 -8.46
N MET A 140 -11.05 12.45 -9.32
CA MET A 140 -12.07 12.81 -10.31
C MET A 140 -13.36 12.04 -10.10
N PHE A 141 -13.30 10.71 -10.06
CA PHE A 141 -14.51 9.87 -10.03
C PHE A 141 -15.29 9.99 -8.71
N ILE A 142 -14.64 9.81 -7.56
CA ILE A 142 -15.32 9.87 -6.26
C ILE A 142 -15.97 11.24 -5.98
N PRO A 143 -15.30 12.38 -6.24
CA PRO A 143 -15.93 13.70 -6.11
C PRO A 143 -17.17 13.84 -6.99
N GLU A 144 -17.08 13.42 -8.25
CA GLU A 144 -18.19 13.54 -9.20
C GLU A 144 -19.35 12.61 -8.84
N ALA A 145 -19.07 11.36 -8.46
CA ALA A 145 -20.08 10.42 -8.02
C ALA A 145 -20.84 10.93 -6.77
N ARG A 146 -20.13 11.55 -5.82
CA ARG A 146 -20.74 12.18 -4.63
C ARG A 146 -21.61 13.37 -5.01
N ARG A 147 -21.15 14.21 -5.95
CA ARG A 147 -21.92 15.35 -6.49
C ARG A 147 -23.23 14.89 -7.11
N LEU A 148 -23.17 13.89 -7.99
CA LEU A 148 -24.35 13.33 -8.65
C LEU A 148 -25.34 12.70 -7.66
N LYS A 149 -24.83 11.99 -6.64
CA LYS A 149 -25.67 11.40 -5.59
C LYS A 149 -26.41 12.49 -4.80
N ALA A 150 -25.73 13.57 -4.44
CA ALA A 150 -26.34 14.70 -3.74
C ALA A 150 -27.43 15.40 -4.58
N ILE A 151 -27.19 15.61 -5.88
CA ILE A 151 -28.19 16.18 -6.80
C ILE A 151 -29.43 15.28 -6.90
N LYS A 152 -29.23 13.96 -6.97
CA LYS A 152 -30.34 13.01 -7.04
C LYS A 152 -31.18 13.04 -5.77
N THR A 153 -30.54 13.04 -4.60
CA THR A 153 -31.23 13.16 -3.31
C THR A 153 -32.04 14.46 -3.20
N VAL A 154 -31.53 15.58 -3.70
CA VAL A 154 -32.29 16.83 -3.74
C VAL A 154 -33.51 16.69 -4.66
N LYS A 155 -33.33 16.17 -5.88
CA LYS A 155 -34.46 15.96 -6.81
C LYS A 155 -35.53 15.04 -6.25
N ASP A 156 -35.14 13.93 -5.63
CA ASP A 156 -36.06 12.95 -5.05
C ASP A 156 -36.88 13.58 -3.90
N ASN A 157 -36.29 14.50 -3.13
CA ASN A 157 -37.00 15.23 -2.07
C ASN A 157 -37.94 16.32 -2.59
N TYR A 158 -37.69 16.90 -3.77
CA TYR A 158 -38.55 17.94 -4.37
C TYR A 158 -39.71 17.37 -5.19
N ILE A 159 -39.65 16.11 -5.61
CA ILE A 159 -40.73 15.42 -6.35
C ILE A 159 -41.81 14.87 -5.41
N LEU A 160 -41.55 14.84 -4.10
CA LEU A 160 -42.47 14.35 -3.06
C LEU A 160 -43.36 15.46 -2.43
N TYR A 161 -43.40 16.66 -3.00
CA TYR A 161 -44.29 17.76 -2.60
C TYR A 161 -45.19 18.20 -3.76
#